data_AF-A0A9D4LQG6-F1
#
_entry.id   AF-A0A9D4LQG6-F1
#
_cell.length_a   1.000
_cell.length_b   1.000
_cell.length_c   1.000
_cell.angle_alpha   90.00
_cell.angle_beta   90.00
_cell.angle_gamma   90.00
#
_symmetry.space_group_name_H-M   'P 1'
#
loop_
_entity.id
_entity.type
_entity.pdbx_description
1 polymer ?
#
loop_
_entity_poly.entity_id
_entity_poly.type
_entity_poly.pdbx_seq_one_letter_code
_entity_poly.pdbx_strand_id
1 'polypeptide(L)' 'MMYRVIKNLVDIRAHHILIPTGVHTRGHANRYLKPFTSVNAYKFSSFSSGIRLWNSLPDGVMSAPSLEVFQTRMGALHE' A
#
# COMPACT_ATOMS: atom_id res chain seq x y z
N MET A 1 -6.50 4.73 -3.40
CA MET A 1 -7.06 4.57 -2.03
C MET A 1 -6.02 4.24 -0.97
N MET A 2 -5.09 3.29 -1.18
CA MET A 2 -4.11 2.93 -0.13
C MET A 2 -3.29 4.10 0.43
N TYR A 3 -2.82 5.03 -0.41
CA TYR A 3 -2.12 6.24 0.07
C TYR A 3 -2.92 6.99 1.14
N ARG A 4 -4.23 7.18 0.92
CA ARG A 4 -5.12 7.88 1.85
C ARG A 4 -5.30 7.09 3.15
N VAL A 5 -5.43 5.77 3.07
CA VAL A 5 -5.54 4.90 4.26
C VAL A 5 -4.28 4.98 5.12
N ILE A 6 -3.10 4.92 4.48
CA ILE A 6 -1.80 4.92 5.17
C ILE A 6 -1.47 6.29 5.79
N LYS A 7 -1.86 7.37 5.10
CA LYS A 7 -1.69 8.74 5.60
C LYS A 7 -2.83 9.21 6.52
N ASN A 8 -3.71 8.30 6.98
CA ASN A 8 -4.87 8.59 7.84
C ASN A 8 -5.79 9.70 7.29
N LEU A 9 -5.91 9.79 5.97
CA LEU A 9 -6.80 10.73 5.27
C LEU A 9 -8.23 10.16 5.11
N VAL A 10 -8.50 8.97 5.63
CA VAL A 10 -9.82 8.34 5.71
C VAL A 10 -9.96 7.75 7.09
N ASP A 11 -11.13 7.93 7.72
CA ASP A 11 -11.45 7.31 9.00
C ASP A 11 -11.74 5.81 8.82
N ILE A 12 -10.65 5.03 8.79
CA ILE A 12 -10.68 3.57 8.73
C ILE A 12 -9.78 3.07 9.85
N ARG A 13 -10.24 2.06 10.60
CA ARG A 13 -9.42 1.32 11.59
C ARG A 13 -8.40 0.41 10.89
N ALA A 14 -7.49 1.03 10.15
CA ALA A 14 -6.55 0.36 9.26
C ALA A 14 -5.46 -0.43 10.01
N HIS A 15 -5.19 -0.09 11.27
CA HIS A 15 -4.19 -0.76 12.10
C HIS A 15 -4.47 -2.25 12.35
N HIS A 16 -5.74 -2.68 12.31
CA HIS A 16 -6.10 -4.10 12.42
C HIS A 16 -5.93 -4.87 11.11
N ILE A 17 -5.80 -4.18 9.98
CA ILE A 17 -5.76 -4.77 8.63
C ILE A 17 -4.34 -4.69 8.05
N LEU A 18 -3.66 -3.58 8.30
CA LEU A 18 -2.34 -3.25 7.79
C LEU A 18 -1.29 -3.57 8.84
N ILE A 19 -0.70 -4.76 8.74
CA ILE A 19 0.39 -5.18 9.61
C ILE A 19 1.70 -4.75 8.93
N PRO A 20 2.48 -3.82 9.49
CA PRO A 20 3.77 -3.45 8.92
C PRO A 20 4.71 -4.65 9.01
N THR A 21 5.44 -4.95 7.93
CA THR A 21 6.24 -6.19 7.87
C THR A 21 7.52 -6.14 8.71
N GLY A 22 7.80 -5.03 9.42
CA GLY A 22 8.98 -4.88 10.27
C GLY A 22 10.30 -4.83 9.50
N VAL A 23 11.43 -4.83 10.22
CA VAL A 23 12.79 -4.67 9.70
C VAL A 23 13.04 -5.66 8.55
N HIS A 24 13.41 -5.16 7.38
CA HIS A 24 13.67 -5.96 6.18
C HIS A 24 15.08 -5.74 5.64
N THR A 25 15.70 -6.85 5.22
CA THR A 25 17.03 -6.90 4.59
C THR A 25 17.01 -6.58 3.08
N ARG A 26 15.83 -6.45 2.44
CA ARG A 26 15.65 -6.04 1.03
C ARG A 26 14.28 -5.35 0.77
N GLY A 27 14.29 -4.15 0.20
CA GLY A 27 13.10 -3.34 -0.16
C GLY A 27 12.87 -2.12 0.75
N HIS A 28 11.80 -1.34 0.52
CA HIS A 28 11.47 -0.17 1.35
C HIS A 28 10.83 -0.51 2.70
N ALA A 29 11.01 0.39 3.66
CA ALA A 29 10.47 0.29 5.02
C ALA A 29 8.93 0.35 5.10
N ASN A 30 8.24 0.89 4.09
CA ASN A 30 6.79 1.11 4.11
C ASN A 30 5.97 -0.05 3.51
N ARG A 31 6.43 -1.30 3.67
CA ARG A 31 5.71 -2.50 3.22
C ARG A 31 4.77 -3.02 4.31
N TYR A 32 3.65 -3.58 3.85
CA TYR A 32 2.71 -4.29 4.70
C TYR A 32 2.75 -5.79 4.44
N LEU A 33 2.48 -6.57 5.47
CA LEU A 33 2.38 -8.01 5.35
C LEU A 33 1.23 -8.34 4.39
N LYS A 34 1.54 -9.14 3.38
CA LYS A 34 0.54 -9.59 2.41
C LYS A 34 -0.29 -10.69 3.08
N PRO A 35 -1.59 -10.49 3.35
CA PRO A 35 -2.43 -11.54 3.89
C PRO A 35 -2.50 -12.70 2.89
N PHE A 36 -2.28 -13.92 3.38
CA PHE A 36 -2.46 -15.16 2.62
C PHE A 36 -3.81 -15.77 2.97
N THR A 37 -4.60 -16.11 1.95
CA THR A 37 -5.90 -16.75 2.12
C THR A 37 -6.24 -17.55 0.87
N SER A 38 -6.81 -18.73 1.05
CA SER A 38 -7.35 -19.59 -0.01
C SER A 38 -8.77 -19.19 -0.43
N VAL A 39 -9.45 -18.37 0.37
CA VAL A 39 -10.84 -17.96 0.15
C VAL A 39 -10.89 -16.76 -0.78
N ASN A 40 -11.58 -16.90 -1.92
CA ASN A 40 -11.65 -15.89 -2.96
C ASN A 40 -12.19 -14.53 -2.47
N ALA A 41 -13.21 -14.53 -1.60
CA ALA A 41 -13.77 -13.29 -1.04
C ALA A 41 -12.71 -12.44 -0.33
N TYR A 42 -11.82 -13.05 0.45
CA TYR A 42 -10.72 -12.35 1.12
C TYR A 42 -9.56 -12.05 0.18
N LYS A 43 -9.27 -12.95 -0.78
CA LYS A 43 -8.19 -12.81 -1.76
C LYS A 43 -8.42 -11.60 -2.69
N PHE A 44 -9.66 -11.40 -3.13
CA PHE A 44 -10.05 -10.32 -4.05
C PHE A 44 -10.63 -9.09 -3.35
N SER A 45 -10.67 -9.09 -2.01
CA SER A 45 -11.03 -7.89 -1.26
C SER A 45 -10.10 -6.72 -1.60
N SER A 46 -10.64 -5.50 -1.54
CA SER A 46 -9.93 -4.26 -1.88
C SER A 46 -8.67 -4.03 -1.05
N PHE A 47 -8.61 -4.58 0.17
CA PHE A 47 -7.43 -4.49 1.04
C PHE A 47 -6.32 -5.44 0.59
N SER A 48 -6.64 -6.71 0.34
CA SER A 48 -5.66 -7.70 -0.11
C SER A 48 -5.04 -7.35 -1.47
N SER A 49 -5.84 -6.83 -2.40
CA SER A 49 -5.36 -6.34 -3.69
C SER A 49 -4.60 -5.01 -3.54
N GLY A 50 -5.11 -4.09 -2.72
CA GLY A 50 -4.47 -2.82 -2.42
C GLY A 50 -3.08 -2.95 -1.79
N ILE A 51 -2.91 -3.86 -0.83
CA ILE A 51 -1.61 -4.16 -0.20
C ILE A 51 -0.61 -4.71 -1.22
N ARG A 52 -1.05 -5.61 -2.11
CA ARG A 52 -0.19 -6.15 -3.18
C ARG A 52 0.32 -5.03 -4.09
N LEU A 53 -0.58 -4.17 -4.55
CA LEU A 53 -0.24 -3.05 -5.42
C LEU A 53 0.66 -2.05 -4.69
N TRP A 54 0.37 -1.74 -3.43
CA TRP A 54 1.18 -0.84 -2.62
C TRP A 54 2.62 -1.34 -2.47
N ASN A 55 2.80 -2.62 -2.15
CA ASN A 55 4.12 -3.21 -1.96
C ASN A 55 4.94 -3.33 -3.27
N SER A 56 4.30 -3.27 -4.44
CA SER A 56 4.99 -3.27 -5.74
C SER A 56 5.40 -1.87 -6.20
N LEU A 57 4.98 -0.81 -5.51
CA LEU A 57 5.35 0.54 -5.90
C LEU A 57 6.85 0.79 -5.71
N PRO A 58 7.46 1.71 -6.48
CA PRO A 58 8.80 2.21 -6.20
C PRO A 58 8.82 3.13 -4.97
N ASP A 59 9.96 3.15 -4.28
CA ASP A 59 10.21 3.98 -3.09
C ASP A 59 9.96 5.46 -3.36
N GLY A 60 10.33 5.93 -4.55
CA GLY A 60 10.10 7.30 -5.00
C GLY A 60 8.60 7.65 -5.05
N VAL A 61 7.72 6.69 -5.36
CA VAL A 61 6.28 6.95 -5.39
C VAL A 61 5.69 6.92 -3.98
N MET A 62 6.12 5.97 -3.14
CA MET A 62 5.61 5.85 -1.78
C MET A 62 6.05 6.96 -0.82
N SER A 63 7.21 7.55 -1.07
CA SER A 63 7.72 8.70 -0.32
C SER A 63 7.07 10.03 -0.73
N ALA A 64 6.05 10.02 -1.59
CA ALA A 64 5.36 11.25 -2.00
C ALA A 64 4.78 12.02 -0.79
N PRO A 65 5.09 13.33 -0.66
CA PRO A 65 4.68 14.13 0.48
C PRO A 65 3.18 14.47 0.47
N SER A 66 2.56 14.46 -0.71
CA SER A 66 1.13 14.74 -0.89
C SER A 66 0.47 13.75 -1.85
N LEU A 67 -0.86 13.69 -1.80
CA LEU A 67 -1.66 12.86 -2.71
C LEU A 67 -1.49 13.28 -4.17
N GLU A 68 -1.35 14.58 -4.43
CA GLU A 68 -1.15 15.13 -5.78
C GLU A 68 0.18 14.64 -6.36
N VAL A 69 1.28 14.80 -5.61
CA VAL A 69 2.61 14.30 -6.03
C VAL A 69 2.60 12.78 -6.21
N PHE A 70 1.87 12.05 -5.37
CA PHE A 70 1.68 10.61 -5.53
C PHE A 70 1.00 10.27 -6.86
N GLN A 71 -0.07 10.98 -7.23
CA GLN A 71 -0.79 10.76 -8.49
C GLN A 71 0.08 11.10 -9.70
N THR A 72 0.81 12.21 -9.67
CA THR A 72 1.76 12.58 -10.74
C THR A 72 2.83 11.52 -10.93
N ARG A 73 3.46 11.05 -9.85
CA ARG A 73 4.50 10.01 -9.90
C ARG A 73 3.97 8.65 -10.37
N MET A 74 2.72 8.32 -10.03
CA MET A 74 2.04 7.13 -10.54
C MET A 74 1.77 7.23 -12.05
N GLY A 75 1.34 8.40 -12.54
CA GLY A 75 1.12 8.64 -13.97
C GLY A 75 2.39 8.45 -14.80
N ALA A 76 3.51 8.99 -14.31
CA ALA A 76 4.82 8.88 -14.95
C ALA A 76 5.41 7.45 -14.98
N LEU A 77 4.86 6.50 -14.22
CA LEU A 77 5.27 5.07 -14.28
C LEU A 77 4.58 4.29 -15.41
N HIS A 78 3.55 4.87 -16.02
CA HIS A 78 2.74 4.24 -17.07
C HIS A 78 3.02 4.80 -18.48
N GLU A 79 3.92 5.78 -18.60
CA GLU A 79 4.55 6.23 -19.87
C GLU A 79 5.84 5.44 -20.14
#